data_AF-A0A954X8A5-F1
#
_entry.id   AF-A0A954X8A5-F1
#
_cell.length_a   1.000
_cell.length_b   1.000
_cell.length_c   1.000
_cell.angle_alpha   90.00
_cell.angle_beta   90.00
_cell.angle_gamma   90.00
#
_symmetry.space_group_name_H-M   'P 1'
#
loop_
_entity.id
_entity.type
_entity.pdbx_description
1 polymer ?
#
loop_
_entity_poly.entity_id
_entity_poly.type
_entity_poly.pdbx_seq_one_letter_code
_entity_poly.pdbx_strand_id
1 'polypeptide(L)'
;HEVRKYRGRNWHDVSGSRIDPTTAYEVRLPSKRKIALFFYDGPISRAIAFEGLLTRGEHLAGRLMGAFTDHREWPQLVHIATDGESYGHHHRHGDMALAYALHHIQQHNLAKITNYGEYLEKHPPLDEVRIYDNSSWSCAHGIERWRSDCGCNSGGRPGWNQSWRGPLRAALDWLRDELAGPFEEMASRMFKDPWEARNGYIDVILDRSRESVERFFSQYGSHKSSPSVMSNGLMLMEMQRQALLMYTSCGWFFDELSGIETTQIMAYAGRAVQLAEYLFGKKLEDEFRKRLSEAKSNLPELGDGRQIYDRFVKPSMVDLKDVGAHFAVSSLFEDYKQRNRVFAYRADVEEFQVFETGRARLVVGNATISSQITWHSAKLGFGVFHWSDHNIYGGIKKFASSEEFQRFVKQLTEPFRQAEFTRVVSLLDKEFASDTFSLRSLFRDEQRKILDRILDAGPAESAYRELYENSAPLMHFLASLGVPRPKAFATAAEYVLNIDLRRSFESDVNPTRVQALLDEARICGVELDRAGLGYALAQRVQQAAESLRQHPLELSRLETLDTLVSVALSMPFEVNLRPAQNVHYDLLRCHYADQKTRVEAGEAKCDAWLQCMRGLADKLSVLVDS
;
A
#
# COMPACT_ATOMS: atom_id res chain seq x y z
N HIS A 1 -5.66 -37.71 -5.49
CA HIS A 1 -4.74 -37.65 -6.66
C HIS A 1 -4.35 -39.07 -7.00
N GLU A 2 -3.95 -39.34 -8.23
CA GLU A 2 -3.46 -40.66 -8.61
C GLU A 2 -2.00 -40.57 -9.06
N VAL A 3 -1.17 -41.54 -8.70
CA VAL A 3 0.25 -41.60 -9.10
C VAL A 3 0.54 -42.93 -9.76
N ARG A 4 1.44 -42.95 -10.73
CA ARG A 4 2.01 -44.17 -11.31
C ARG A 4 3.51 -44.02 -11.57
N LYS A 5 4.24 -45.12 -11.50
CA LYS A 5 5.65 -45.17 -11.95
C LYS A 5 5.74 -44.80 -13.43
N TYR A 6 6.84 -44.17 -13.83
CA TYR A 6 7.09 -43.86 -15.24
C TYR A 6 6.96 -45.11 -16.11
N ARG A 7 6.11 -45.05 -17.15
CA ARG A 7 5.72 -46.20 -18.01
C ARG A 7 4.99 -47.36 -17.31
N GLY A 8 4.65 -47.22 -16.03
CA GLY A 8 3.76 -48.13 -15.31
C GLY A 8 2.33 -48.04 -15.86
N ARG A 9 1.59 -49.15 -15.82
CA ARG A 9 0.19 -49.19 -16.28
C ARG A 9 -0.82 -48.84 -15.18
N ASN A 10 -0.47 -49.11 -13.92
CA ASN A 10 -1.40 -49.00 -12.80
C ASN A 10 -1.30 -47.64 -12.12
N TRP A 11 -2.45 -47.01 -11.90
CA TRP A 11 -2.60 -45.82 -11.09
C TRP A 11 -2.90 -46.20 -9.65
N HIS A 12 -2.29 -45.48 -8.71
CA HIS A 12 -2.48 -45.66 -7.28
C HIS A 12 -3.10 -44.39 -6.70
N ASP A 13 -4.19 -44.53 -5.97
CA ASP A 13 -4.82 -43.40 -5.28
C ASP A 13 -3.98 -42.97 -4.07
N VAL A 14 -3.60 -41.69 -4.09
CA VAL A 14 -2.86 -41.01 -3.02
C VAL A 14 -3.69 -39.84 -2.43
N SER A 15 -5.02 -39.94 -2.49
CA SER A 15 -5.92 -39.02 -1.79
C SER A 15 -5.71 -39.02 -0.27
N GLY A 16 -6.24 -38.00 0.43
CA GLY A 16 -6.14 -37.93 1.90
C GLY A 16 -4.71 -37.76 2.42
N SER A 17 -3.94 -36.87 1.80
CA SER A 17 -2.55 -36.54 2.20
C SER A 17 -1.57 -37.72 2.14
N ARG A 18 -1.81 -38.69 1.25
CA ARG A 18 -0.91 -39.84 1.02
C ARG A 18 0.14 -39.62 -0.06
N ILE A 19 0.14 -38.46 -0.73
CA ILE A 19 1.14 -38.14 -1.74
C ILE A 19 2.48 -37.83 -1.08
N ASP A 20 3.58 -38.34 -1.63
CA ASP A 20 4.91 -38.07 -1.07
C ASP A 20 5.40 -36.70 -1.54
N PRO A 21 5.59 -35.72 -0.64
CA PRO A 21 6.01 -34.38 -1.02
C PRO A 21 7.51 -34.30 -1.36
N THR A 22 8.30 -35.35 -1.15
CA THR A 22 9.76 -35.25 -1.23
C THR A 22 10.36 -35.42 -2.63
N THR A 23 9.54 -35.43 -3.68
CA THR A 23 10.01 -35.66 -5.06
C THR A 23 9.15 -34.91 -6.08
N ALA A 24 9.65 -34.86 -7.31
CA ALA A 24 8.96 -34.27 -8.45
C ALA A 24 8.12 -35.31 -9.20
N TYR A 25 6.96 -34.89 -9.68
CA TYR A 25 6.03 -35.69 -10.49
C TYR A 25 5.85 -35.08 -11.88
N GLU A 26 5.55 -35.90 -12.88
CA GLU A 26 5.21 -35.44 -14.23
C GLU A 26 3.68 -35.46 -14.43
N VAL A 27 3.11 -34.33 -14.87
CA VAL A 27 1.76 -34.29 -15.45
C VAL A 27 1.87 -34.24 -16.95
N ARG A 28 1.18 -35.16 -17.62
CA ARG A 28 0.98 -35.13 -19.07
C ARG A 28 -0.36 -34.49 -19.40
N LEU A 29 -0.32 -33.41 -20.16
CA LEU A 29 -1.51 -32.67 -20.59
C LEU A 29 -2.15 -33.35 -21.82
N PRO A 30 -3.46 -33.10 -22.09
CA PRO A 30 -4.11 -33.56 -23.32
C PRO A 30 -3.39 -33.12 -24.60
N SER A 31 -2.71 -31.96 -24.55
CA SER A 31 -1.87 -31.45 -25.65
C SER A 31 -0.55 -32.23 -25.88
N LYS A 32 -0.31 -33.31 -25.14
CA LYS A 32 0.96 -34.08 -25.08
C LYS A 32 2.15 -33.32 -24.47
N ARG A 33 1.98 -32.04 -24.13
CA ARG A 33 2.96 -31.29 -23.34
C ARG A 33 3.00 -31.80 -21.89
N LYS A 34 4.11 -31.49 -21.20
CA LYS A 34 4.42 -32.00 -19.87
C LYS A 34 4.72 -30.86 -18.92
N ILE A 35 4.37 -31.03 -17.65
CA ILE A 35 4.68 -30.12 -16.55
C ILE A 35 5.25 -30.95 -15.39
N ALA A 36 6.34 -30.48 -14.78
CA ALA A 36 6.82 -31.04 -13.52
C ALA A 36 6.04 -30.40 -12.36
N LEU A 37 5.57 -31.22 -11.43
CA LEU A 37 4.82 -30.81 -10.24
C LEU A 37 5.55 -31.21 -8.97
N PHE A 38 5.41 -30.37 -7.96
CA PHE A 38 5.88 -30.58 -6.59
C PHE A 38 4.70 -30.42 -5.64
N PHE A 39 4.62 -31.29 -4.64
CA PHE A 39 3.62 -31.21 -3.58
C PHE A 39 4.32 -30.77 -2.32
N TYR A 40 3.96 -29.61 -1.77
CA TYR A 40 4.58 -29.09 -0.57
C TYR A 40 4.23 -29.94 0.66
N ASP A 41 5.09 -29.92 1.68
CA ASP A 41 4.79 -30.54 2.97
C ASP A 41 3.70 -29.74 3.70
N GLY A 42 2.47 -30.25 3.65
CA GLY A 42 1.29 -29.64 4.26
C GLY A 42 1.40 -29.46 5.78
N PRO A 43 1.75 -30.51 6.55
CA PRO A 43 1.94 -30.41 8.00
C PRO A 43 2.95 -29.34 8.43
N ILE A 44 4.13 -29.27 7.80
CA ILE A 44 5.14 -28.25 8.14
C ILE A 44 4.65 -26.86 7.74
N SER A 45 4.06 -26.71 6.55
CA SER A 45 3.52 -25.43 6.08
C SER A 45 2.42 -24.89 7.02
N ARG A 46 1.54 -25.76 7.52
CA ARG A 46 0.54 -25.43 8.53
C ARG A 46 1.19 -25.03 9.87
N ALA A 47 2.21 -25.75 10.31
CA ALA A 47 2.88 -25.46 11.57
C ALA A 47 3.56 -24.09 11.58
N ILE A 48 4.09 -23.67 10.42
CA ILE A 48 4.63 -22.32 10.20
C ILE A 48 3.53 -21.28 10.30
N ALA A 49 2.41 -21.50 9.60
CA ALA A 49 1.34 -20.53 9.53
C ALA A 49 0.58 -20.36 10.85
N PHE A 50 0.34 -21.46 11.59
CA PHE A 50 -0.66 -21.48 12.68
C PHE A 50 -0.20 -22.10 14.00
N GLU A 51 0.99 -22.72 14.08
CA GLU A 51 1.40 -23.50 15.28
C GLU A 51 2.69 -22.96 15.91
N GLY A 52 3.12 -21.74 15.55
CA GLY A 52 4.23 -21.04 16.21
C GLY A 52 5.61 -21.61 15.90
N LEU A 53 5.79 -22.34 14.81
CA LEU A 53 7.09 -22.94 14.44
C LEU A 53 8.19 -21.89 14.22
N LEU A 54 7.82 -20.66 13.86
CA LEU A 54 8.75 -19.54 13.63
C LEU A 54 9.24 -18.84 14.91
N THR A 55 8.93 -19.37 16.09
CA THR A 55 9.40 -18.80 17.37
C THR A 55 10.91 -18.92 17.55
N ARG A 56 11.54 -19.96 16.97
CA ARG A 56 12.99 -20.20 17.02
C ARG A 56 13.49 -20.87 15.74
N GLY A 57 14.63 -20.40 15.23
CA GLY A 57 15.21 -20.95 13.99
C GLY A 57 15.66 -22.40 14.12
N GLU A 58 16.14 -22.83 15.28
CA GLU A 58 16.50 -24.23 15.56
C GLU A 58 15.30 -25.16 15.45
N HIS A 59 14.12 -24.72 15.93
CA HIS A 59 12.89 -25.51 15.84
C HIS A 59 12.46 -25.70 14.39
N LEU A 60 12.51 -24.63 13.59
CA LEU A 60 12.23 -24.70 12.16
C LEU A 60 13.22 -25.61 11.43
N ALA A 61 14.52 -25.45 11.67
CA ALA A 61 15.55 -26.30 11.09
C ALA A 61 15.34 -27.77 11.45
N GLY A 62 15.15 -28.07 12.73
CA GLY A 62 14.89 -29.43 13.21
C GLY A 62 13.62 -30.04 12.60
N ARG A 63 12.54 -29.25 12.48
CA ARG A 63 11.29 -29.71 11.85
C ARG A 63 11.46 -30.01 10.37
N LEU A 64 12.21 -29.20 9.62
CA LEU A 64 12.54 -29.46 8.22
C LEU A 64 13.42 -30.71 8.06
N MET A 65 14.44 -30.85 8.90
CA MET A 65 15.34 -32.01 8.85
C MET A 65 14.61 -33.32 9.19
N GLY A 66 13.62 -33.26 10.10
CA GLY A 66 12.81 -34.42 10.45
C GLY A 66 11.90 -34.97 9.33
N ALA A 67 11.75 -34.26 8.21
CA ALA A 67 11.00 -34.76 7.05
C ALA A 67 11.85 -35.66 6.12
N PHE A 68 13.18 -35.61 6.24
CA PHE A 68 14.07 -36.57 5.58
C PHE A 68 14.01 -37.93 6.29
N THR A 69 14.17 -39.00 5.52
CA THR A 69 14.25 -40.36 6.06
C THR A 69 15.26 -41.21 5.28
N ASP A 70 16.02 -42.04 5.98
CA ASP A 70 16.98 -42.96 5.36
C ASP A 70 16.31 -44.14 4.65
N HIS A 71 14.99 -44.33 4.83
CA HIS A 71 14.23 -45.40 4.19
C HIS A 71 13.92 -45.15 2.70
N ARG A 72 14.03 -43.91 2.22
CA ARG A 72 13.76 -43.58 0.81
C ARG A 72 15.03 -43.78 -0.01
N GLU A 73 14.92 -44.53 -1.10
CA GLU A 73 16.04 -44.84 -1.99
C GLU A 73 16.28 -43.78 -3.09
N TRP A 74 15.57 -42.65 -3.04
CA TRP A 74 15.69 -41.55 -4.01
C TRP A 74 16.18 -40.26 -3.33
N PRO A 75 16.75 -39.32 -4.12
CA PRO A 75 17.07 -37.98 -3.64
C PRO A 75 15.81 -37.28 -3.11
N GLN A 76 15.86 -36.75 -1.89
CA GLN A 76 14.71 -36.13 -1.23
C GLN A 76 14.78 -34.61 -1.32
N LEU A 77 13.67 -33.97 -1.67
CA LEU A 77 13.47 -32.52 -1.58
C LEU A 77 12.43 -32.21 -0.50
N VAL A 78 12.84 -31.70 0.65
CA VAL A 78 11.91 -31.15 1.64
C VAL A 78 11.61 -29.71 1.28
N HIS A 79 10.34 -29.39 1.01
CA HIS A 79 9.90 -28.05 0.69
C HIS A 79 8.51 -27.74 1.25
N ILE A 80 8.25 -26.45 1.47
CA ILE A 80 7.05 -25.91 2.10
C ILE A 80 6.43 -24.83 1.20
N ALA A 81 5.15 -24.52 1.41
CA ALA A 81 4.46 -23.43 0.74
C ALA A 81 3.67 -22.62 1.77
N THR A 82 4.05 -21.37 1.97
CA THR A 82 3.43 -20.44 2.93
C THR A 82 3.47 -19.03 2.37
N ASP A 83 2.51 -18.19 2.76
CA ASP A 83 2.51 -16.76 2.43
C ASP A 83 3.77 -16.08 2.99
N GLY A 84 4.41 -15.20 2.22
CA GLY A 84 5.64 -14.52 2.60
C GLY A 84 5.47 -13.65 3.84
N GLU A 85 4.26 -13.12 4.02
CA GLU A 85 3.80 -12.35 5.18
C GLU A 85 3.90 -13.15 6.50
N SER A 86 3.97 -14.49 6.43
CA SER A 86 4.25 -15.32 7.61
C SER A 86 5.57 -14.95 8.28
N TYR A 87 6.56 -14.50 7.50
CA TYR A 87 7.91 -14.19 7.98
C TYR A 87 8.04 -12.70 8.29
N GLY A 88 7.49 -12.28 9.43
CA GLY A 88 7.65 -10.93 9.99
C GLY A 88 6.36 -10.13 10.15
N HIS A 89 5.34 -10.32 9.28
CA HIS A 89 4.07 -9.62 9.40
C HIS A 89 3.08 -10.36 10.32
N HIS A 90 2.80 -11.64 10.03
CA HIS A 90 1.93 -12.46 10.89
C HIS A 90 2.66 -12.97 12.13
N HIS A 91 3.93 -13.37 11.97
CA HIS A 91 4.79 -13.82 13.07
C HIS A 91 5.94 -12.84 13.22
N ARG A 92 5.90 -12.04 14.29
CA ARG A 92 6.97 -11.10 14.63
C ARG A 92 8.30 -11.85 14.70
N HIS A 93 9.34 -11.32 14.07
CA HIS A 93 10.67 -11.93 13.96
C HIS A 93 10.72 -13.29 13.22
N GLY A 94 9.65 -13.68 12.52
CA GLY A 94 9.63 -14.93 11.75
C GLY A 94 10.65 -14.96 10.61
N ASP A 95 11.00 -13.79 10.07
CA ASP A 95 12.11 -13.64 9.11
C ASP A 95 13.47 -13.96 9.73
N MET A 96 13.71 -13.59 10.99
CA MET A 96 14.93 -13.95 11.72
C MET A 96 15.00 -15.45 11.99
N ALA A 97 13.89 -16.09 12.36
CA ALA A 97 13.83 -17.53 12.54
C ALA A 97 14.13 -18.29 11.24
N LEU A 98 13.62 -17.82 10.10
CA LEU A 98 13.95 -18.37 8.78
C LEU A 98 15.44 -18.20 8.45
N ALA A 99 15.98 -17.00 8.62
CA ALA A 99 17.39 -16.71 8.35
C ALA A 99 18.31 -17.60 9.19
N TYR A 100 18.02 -17.72 10.50
CA TYR A 100 18.78 -18.58 11.40
C TYR A 100 18.66 -20.06 11.00
N ALA A 101 17.46 -20.54 10.67
CA ALA A 101 17.26 -21.94 10.27
C ALA A 101 18.10 -22.31 9.03
N LEU A 102 18.12 -21.43 8.03
CA LEU A 102 18.95 -21.61 6.83
C LEU A 102 20.44 -21.61 7.15
N HIS A 103 20.89 -20.65 7.97
CA HIS A 103 22.27 -20.57 8.42
C HIS A 103 22.70 -21.84 9.16
N HIS A 104 21.90 -22.30 10.12
CA HIS A 104 22.14 -23.52 10.88
C HIS A 104 22.25 -24.77 9.97
N ILE A 105 21.33 -24.92 9.00
CA ILE A 105 21.36 -26.04 8.04
C ILE A 105 22.67 -26.04 7.22
N GLN A 106 23.10 -24.86 6.76
CA GLN A 106 24.32 -24.71 5.96
C GLN A 106 25.59 -24.93 6.78
N GLN A 107 25.69 -24.28 7.94
CA GLN A 107 26.87 -24.36 8.81
C GLN A 107 27.16 -25.79 9.27
N HIS A 108 26.10 -26.56 9.56
CA HIS A 108 26.22 -27.95 10.00
C HIS A 108 26.15 -28.97 8.84
N ASN A 109 26.11 -28.52 7.59
CA ASN A 109 25.98 -29.38 6.40
C ASN A 109 24.83 -30.40 6.49
N LEU A 110 23.70 -30.02 7.10
CA LEU A 110 22.59 -30.95 7.36
C LEU A 110 21.82 -31.30 6.08
N ALA A 111 21.69 -30.33 5.17
CA ALA A 111 21.08 -30.51 3.86
C ALA A 111 21.62 -29.46 2.88
N LYS A 112 21.51 -29.75 1.58
CA LYS A 112 21.83 -28.77 0.54
C LYS A 112 20.63 -27.85 0.29
N ILE A 113 20.81 -26.55 0.47
CA ILE A 113 19.84 -25.54 0.04
C ILE A 113 19.85 -25.46 -1.49
N THR A 114 18.67 -25.58 -2.11
CA THR A 114 18.50 -25.63 -3.56
C THR A 114 17.17 -24.99 -3.98
N ASN A 115 16.94 -24.87 -5.29
CA ASN A 115 15.68 -24.42 -5.87
C ASN A 115 15.11 -25.53 -6.79
N TYR A 116 13.84 -25.39 -7.20
CA TYR A 116 13.18 -26.40 -8.03
C TYR A 116 13.88 -26.63 -9.37
N GLY A 117 14.47 -25.60 -9.98
CA GLY A 117 15.19 -25.72 -11.25
C GLY A 117 16.43 -26.60 -11.12
N GLU A 118 17.29 -26.33 -10.14
CA GLU A 118 18.50 -27.14 -9.89
C GLU A 118 18.14 -28.58 -9.51
N TYR A 119 17.11 -28.78 -8.67
CA TYR A 119 16.65 -30.12 -8.31
C TYR A 119 16.16 -30.89 -9.55
N LEU A 120 15.32 -30.28 -10.40
CA LEU A 120 14.80 -30.93 -11.61
C LEU A 120 15.89 -31.28 -12.61
N GLU A 121 16.91 -30.44 -12.76
CA GLU A 121 18.02 -30.69 -13.68
C GLU A 121 18.80 -31.97 -13.28
N LYS A 122 18.95 -32.20 -11.98
CA LYS A 122 19.66 -33.38 -11.44
C LYS A 122 18.77 -34.60 -11.25
N HIS A 123 17.49 -34.38 -10.97
CA HIS A 123 16.54 -35.39 -10.51
C HIS A 123 15.20 -35.21 -11.25
N PRO A 124 15.12 -35.55 -12.54
CA PRO A 124 13.88 -35.44 -13.31
C PRO A 124 12.78 -36.37 -12.74
N PRO A 125 11.49 -36.02 -12.91
CA PRO A 125 10.39 -36.83 -12.39
C PRO A 125 10.42 -38.29 -12.87
N LEU A 126 10.32 -39.22 -11.91
CA LEU A 126 10.27 -40.67 -12.18
C LEU A 126 8.85 -41.24 -12.06
N ASP A 127 7.91 -40.42 -11.63
CA ASP A 127 6.51 -40.78 -11.41
C ASP A 127 5.60 -39.82 -12.17
N GLU A 128 4.52 -40.32 -12.74
CA GLU A 128 3.45 -39.51 -13.35
C GLU A 128 2.32 -39.32 -12.34
N VAL A 129 1.70 -38.14 -12.32
CA VAL A 129 0.59 -37.81 -11.43
C VAL A 129 -0.62 -37.29 -12.19
N ARG A 130 -1.82 -37.58 -11.66
CA ARG A 130 -3.09 -36.94 -12.00
C ARG A 130 -3.58 -36.17 -10.79
N ILE A 131 -3.78 -34.87 -10.98
CA ILE A 131 -4.32 -33.98 -9.96
C ILE A 131 -5.84 -33.88 -10.09
N TYR A 132 -6.49 -33.40 -9.03
CA TYR A 132 -7.91 -33.07 -9.10
C TYR A 132 -8.04 -31.75 -9.84
N ASP A 133 -8.87 -31.73 -10.89
CA ASP A 133 -9.22 -30.49 -11.58
C ASP A 133 -9.92 -29.53 -10.62
N ASN A 134 -9.67 -28.23 -10.80
CA ASN A 134 -10.25 -27.18 -9.95
C ASN A 134 -9.97 -27.38 -8.44
N SER A 135 -8.83 -27.98 -8.10
CA SER A 135 -8.35 -28.04 -6.71
C SER A 135 -7.64 -26.75 -6.30
N SER A 136 -7.50 -26.52 -5.00
CA SER A 136 -6.70 -25.44 -4.45
C SER A 136 -5.99 -25.87 -3.18
N TRP A 137 -4.96 -25.11 -2.79
CA TRP A 137 -4.21 -25.36 -1.56
C TRP A 137 -4.95 -24.93 -0.28
N SER A 138 -5.95 -24.05 -0.37
CA SER A 138 -6.56 -23.36 0.78
C SER A 138 -8.07 -23.53 0.91
N CYS A 139 -8.68 -24.38 0.06
CA CYS A 139 -10.08 -24.77 0.18
C CYS A 139 -10.25 -26.26 -0.12
N ALA A 140 -10.81 -26.99 0.85
CA ALA A 140 -11.08 -28.43 0.73
C ALA A 140 -12.11 -28.74 -0.38
N HIS A 141 -12.92 -27.75 -0.76
CA HIS A 141 -13.90 -27.83 -1.83
C HIS A 141 -13.33 -27.38 -3.19
N GLY A 142 -12.00 -27.37 -3.35
CA GLY A 142 -11.36 -26.97 -4.61
C GLY A 142 -11.34 -25.45 -4.80
N ILE A 143 -11.89 -24.94 -5.90
CA ILE A 143 -11.95 -23.48 -6.15
C ILE A 143 -13.26 -22.82 -5.70
N GLU A 144 -14.13 -23.56 -5.02
CA GLU A 144 -15.45 -23.04 -4.64
C GLU A 144 -15.37 -21.80 -3.73
N ARG A 145 -14.29 -21.64 -2.96
CA ARG A 145 -14.05 -20.41 -2.16
C ARG A 145 -14.15 -19.14 -3.00
N TRP A 146 -13.80 -19.17 -4.28
CA TRP A 146 -13.79 -17.99 -5.15
C TRP A 146 -15.01 -17.87 -6.07
N ARG A 147 -16.04 -18.71 -5.91
CA ARG A 147 -17.24 -18.65 -6.77
C ARG A 147 -18.56 -18.99 -6.10
N SER A 148 -18.56 -19.71 -4.99
CA SER A 148 -19.79 -20.19 -4.34
C SER A 148 -19.71 -20.16 -2.83
N ASP A 149 -20.88 -20.39 -2.21
CA ASP A 149 -21.00 -20.57 -0.77
C ASP A 149 -20.63 -22.00 -0.38
N CYS A 150 -19.33 -22.27 -0.32
CA CYS A 150 -18.79 -23.56 0.12
C CYS A 150 -18.63 -23.68 1.64
N GLY A 151 -19.12 -22.69 2.40
CA GLY A 151 -19.00 -22.63 3.86
C GLY A 151 -17.58 -22.42 4.40
N CYS A 152 -16.55 -22.37 3.54
CA CYS A 152 -15.20 -22.00 3.92
C CYS A 152 -15.16 -20.51 4.29
N ASN A 153 -15.27 -20.24 5.58
CA ASN A 153 -15.25 -18.90 6.15
C ASN A 153 -13.93 -18.62 6.90
N SER A 154 -13.69 -17.35 7.19
CA SER A 154 -12.51 -16.88 7.94
C SER A 154 -12.58 -17.17 9.45
N GLY A 155 -13.73 -17.66 9.94
CA GLY A 155 -13.98 -17.96 11.35
C GLY A 155 -14.32 -16.74 12.21
N GLY A 156 -14.34 -15.53 11.64
CA GLY A 156 -14.46 -14.29 12.41
C GLY A 156 -15.84 -14.00 13.00
N ARG A 157 -16.93 -14.46 12.36
CA ARG A 157 -18.30 -14.17 12.79
C ARG A 157 -19.27 -15.35 12.58
N PRO A 158 -19.83 -15.91 13.66
CA PRO A 158 -20.86 -16.94 13.56
C PRO A 158 -22.09 -16.45 12.79
N GLY A 159 -22.62 -17.28 11.88
CA GLY A 159 -23.85 -17.00 11.12
C GLY A 159 -23.66 -16.25 9.80
N TRP A 160 -22.45 -15.78 9.49
CA TRP A 160 -22.14 -15.22 8.19
C TRP A 160 -22.00 -16.32 7.12
N ASN A 161 -22.45 -16.02 5.92
CA ASN A 161 -22.40 -16.91 4.76
C ASN A 161 -21.74 -16.22 3.56
N GLN A 162 -21.51 -16.99 2.49
CA GLN A 162 -20.81 -16.53 1.30
C GLN A 162 -21.69 -16.60 0.04
N SER A 163 -23.02 -16.55 0.20
CA SER A 163 -23.98 -16.66 -0.90
C SER A 163 -23.87 -15.51 -1.90
N TRP A 164 -23.29 -14.38 -1.51
CA TRP A 164 -23.03 -13.23 -2.37
C TRP A 164 -22.00 -13.48 -3.48
N ARG A 165 -21.12 -14.48 -3.33
CA ARG A 165 -20.04 -14.76 -4.30
C ARG A 165 -20.61 -15.13 -5.67
N GLY A 166 -21.64 -15.98 -5.73
CA GLY A 166 -22.25 -16.39 -6.99
C GLY A 166 -22.82 -15.21 -7.78
N PRO A 167 -23.75 -14.41 -7.21
CA PRO A 167 -24.30 -13.24 -7.87
C PRO A 167 -23.26 -12.18 -8.25
N LEU A 168 -22.27 -11.90 -7.38
CA LEU A 168 -21.19 -10.97 -7.72
C LEU A 168 -20.41 -11.48 -8.92
N ARG A 169 -20.06 -12.76 -8.95
CA ARG A 169 -19.34 -13.37 -10.07
C ARG A 169 -20.11 -13.26 -11.38
N ALA A 170 -21.42 -13.53 -11.34
CA ALA A 170 -22.29 -13.39 -12.50
C ALA A 170 -22.35 -11.94 -13.01
N ALA A 171 -22.38 -10.94 -12.11
CA ALA A 171 -22.36 -9.53 -12.50
C ALA A 171 -21.03 -9.13 -13.18
N LEU A 172 -19.90 -9.62 -12.66
CA LEU A 172 -18.57 -9.36 -13.24
C LEU A 172 -18.38 -10.10 -14.59
N ASP A 173 -18.84 -11.34 -14.68
CA ASP A 173 -18.80 -12.11 -15.94
C ASP A 173 -19.65 -11.43 -17.02
N TRP A 174 -20.85 -10.95 -16.68
CA TRP A 174 -21.66 -10.15 -17.60
C TRP A 174 -20.93 -8.89 -18.06
N LEU A 175 -20.33 -8.13 -17.14
CA LEU A 175 -19.60 -6.91 -17.50
C LEU A 175 -18.43 -7.21 -18.44
N ARG A 176 -17.63 -8.25 -18.15
CA ARG A 176 -16.54 -8.70 -19.02
C ARG A 176 -17.04 -8.96 -20.44
N ASP A 177 -18.12 -9.71 -20.57
CA ASP A 177 -18.64 -10.14 -21.86
C ASP A 177 -19.23 -8.95 -22.66
N GLU A 178 -19.91 -8.02 -21.98
CA GLU A 178 -20.43 -6.79 -22.61
C GLU A 178 -19.33 -5.82 -23.07
N LEU A 179 -18.16 -5.84 -22.42
CA LEU A 179 -17.02 -5.01 -22.80
C LEU A 179 -16.23 -5.58 -23.99
N ALA A 180 -16.25 -6.89 -24.21
CA ALA A 180 -15.40 -7.57 -25.19
C ALA A 180 -15.67 -7.12 -26.63
N GLY A 181 -16.94 -7.09 -27.06
CA GLY A 181 -17.31 -6.69 -28.42
C GLY A 181 -16.93 -5.24 -28.76
N PRO A 182 -17.37 -4.23 -27.97
CA PRO A 182 -17.00 -2.83 -28.20
C PRO A 182 -15.49 -2.58 -28.12
N PHE A 183 -14.79 -3.29 -27.24
CA PHE A 183 -13.33 -3.25 -27.18
C PHE A 183 -12.72 -3.69 -28.51
N GLU A 184 -13.10 -4.86 -29.03
CA GLU A 184 -12.56 -5.40 -30.28
C GLU A 184 -12.87 -4.49 -31.48
N GLU A 185 -14.09 -3.97 -31.56
CA GLU A 185 -14.51 -3.06 -32.64
C GLU A 185 -13.68 -1.77 -32.65
N MET A 186 -13.48 -1.12 -31.50
CA MET A 186 -12.73 0.14 -31.45
C MET A 186 -11.23 -0.09 -31.55
N ALA A 187 -10.70 -1.13 -30.88
CA ALA A 187 -9.27 -1.44 -30.86
C ALA A 187 -8.75 -1.90 -32.22
N SER A 188 -9.56 -2.61 -33.03
CA SER A 188 -9.17 -3.04 -34.39
C SER A 188 -8.86 -1.89 -35.34
N ARG A 189 -9.38 -0.69 -35.04
CA ARG A 189 -9.07 0.54 -35.81
C ARG A 189 -7.70 1.11 -35.46
N MET A 190 -7.10 0.69 -34.34
CA MET A 190 -5.92 1.32 -33.73
C MET A 190 -4.73 0.35 -33.63
N PHE A 191 -5.00 -0.95 -33.48
CA PHE A 191 -4.03 -2.01 -33.29
C PHE A 191 -4.14 -3.07 -34.39
N LYS A 192 -3.01 -3.72 -34.71
CA LYS A 192 -2.96 -4.82 -35.68
C LYS A 192 -3.77 -6.02 -35.21
N ASP A 193 -3.65 -6.34 -33.92
CA ASP A 193 -4.41 -7.36 -33.21
C ASP A 193 -4.76 -6.81 -31.81
N PRO A 194 -6.05 -6.58 -31.51
CA PRO A 194 -6.48 -6.05 -30.22
C PRO A 194 -6.07 -6.88 -29.01
N TRP A 195 -6.12 -8.21 -29.13
CA TRP A 195 -5.90 -9.13 -28.00
C TRP A 195 -4.42 -9.32 -27.72
N GLU A 196 -3.59 -9.36 -28.76
CA GLU A 196 -2.14 -9.34 -28.62
C GLU A 196 -1.64 -7.99 -28.09
N ALA A 197 -2.22 -6.87 -28.54
CA ALA A 197 -1.93 -5.56 -27.95
C ALA A 197 -2.29 -5.52 -26.46
N ARG A 198 -3.44 -6.08 -26.07
CA ARG A 198 -3.83 -6.20 -24.65
C ARG A 198 -2.82 -7.01 -23.83
N ASN A 199 -2.31 -8.11 -24.37
CA ASN A 199 -1.28 -8.92 -23.70
C ASN A 199 0.05 -8.17 -23.59
N GLY A 200 0.48 -7.52 -24.67
CA GLY A 200 1.71 -6.71 -24.73
C GLY A 200 1.67 -5.44 -23.87
N TYR A 201 0.49 -5.00 -23.45
CA TYR A 201 0.34 -3.81 -22.60
C TYR A 201 1.03 -3.95 -21.23
N ILE A 202 1.43 -5.16 -20.82
CA ILE A 202 2.24 -5.38 -19.62
C ILE A 202 3.51 -4.53 -19.58
N ASP A 203 4.16 -4.30 -20.73
CA ASP A 203 5.39 -3.50 -20.79
C ASP A 203 5.13 -2.03 -20.41
N VAL A 204 3.97 -1.50 -20.80
CA VAL A 204 3.53 -0.15 -20.41
C VAL A 204 3.12 -0.10 -18.95
N ILE A 205 2.57 -1.20 -18.40
CA ILE A 205 2.22 -1.28 -16.98
C ILE A 205 3.48 -1.26 -16.11
N LEU A 206 4.51 -1.99 -16.52
CA LEU A 206 5.80 -2.08 -15.81
C LEU A 206 6.62 -0.81 -15.95
N ASP A 207 6.57 -0.17 -17.11
CA ASP A 207 7.21 1.12 -17.37
C ASP A 207 6.24 2.07 -18.11
N ARG A 208 5.75 3.08 -17.39
CA ARG A 208 4.85 4.11 -17.93
C ARG A 208 5.59 5.30 -18.54
N SER A 209 6.91 5.17 -18.79
CA SER A 209 7.68 6.17 -19.53
C SER A 209 7.08 6.44 -20.91
N ARG A 210 7.34 7.64 -21.44
CA ARG A 210 6.86 8.01 -22.76
C ARG A 210 7.45 7.09 -23.84
N GLU A 211 8.70 6.72 -23.68
CA GLU A 211 9.46 5.83 -24.53
C GLU A 211 8.84 4.42 -24.59
N SER A 212 8.42 3.88 -23.44
CA SER A 212 7.73 2.58 -23.36
C SER A 212 6.39 2.61 -24.10
N VAL A 213 5.60 3.67 -23.89
CA VAL A 213 4.31 3.85 -24.59
C VAL A 213 4.51 4.00 -26.10
N GLU A 214 5.48 4.80 -26.55
CA GLU A 214 5.78 4.97 -27.97
C GLU A 214 6.23 3.64 -28.62
N ARG A 215 7.03 2.84 -27.91
CA ARG A 215 7.43 1.49 -28.36
C ARG A 215 6.22 0.56 -28.49
N PHE A 216 5.32 0.57 -27.51
CA PHE A 216 4.08 -0.21 -27.55
C PHE A 216 3.24 0.12 -28.79
N PHE A 217 2.99 1.40 -29.07
CA PHE A 217 2.24 1.80 -30.27
C PHE A 217 3.00 1.52 -31.57
N SER A 218 4.33 1.58 -31.57
CA SER A 218 5.13 1.20 -32.74
C SER A 218 5.03 -0.30 -33.06
N GLN A 219 5.02 -1.14 -32.02
CA GLN A 219 4.96 -2.59 -32.16
C GLN A 219 3.56 -3.07 -32.52
N TYR A 220 2.55 -2.65 -31.76
CA TYR A 220 1.19 -3.18 -31.84
C TYR A 220 0.22 -2.30 -32.65
N GLY A 221 0.52 -1.01 -32.84
CA GLY A 221 -0.34 -0.07 -33.56
C GLY A 221 -0.43 -0.36 -35.07
N SER A 222 -1.59 -0.11 -35.67
CA SER A 222 -1.83 -0.34 -37.10
C SER A 222 -1.25 0.76 -37.99
N HIS A 223 -1.16 1.99 -37.50
CA HIS A 223 -0.67 3.18 -38.22
C HIS A 223 0.00 4.17 -37.26
N LYS A 224 0.63 5.22 -37.80
CA LYS A 224 1.17 6.34 -37.01
C LYS A 224 0.02 6.99 -36.23
N SER A 225 0.03 6.84 -34.91
CA SER A 225 -1.06 7.27 -34.04
C SER A 225 -0.95 8.76 -33.71
N SER A 226 -2.05 9.51 -33.85
CA SER A 226 -2.14 10.87 -33.32
C SER A 226 -2.22 10.83 -31.78
N PRO A 227 -1.96 11.95 -31.07
CA PRO A 227 -2.08 11.99 -29.62
C PRO A 227 -3.46 11.56 -29.09
N SER A 228 -4.54 11.93 -29.79
CA SER A 228 -5.91 11.51 -29.42
C SER A 228 -6.14 10.01 -29.60
N VAL A 229 -5.59 9.43 -30.67
CA VAL A 229 -5.61 7.98 -30.91
C VAL A 229 -4.81 7.26 -29.83
N MET A 230 -3.62 7.75 -29.48
CA MET A 230 -2.83 7.13 -28.40
C MET A 230 -3.58 7.17 -27.07
N SER A 231 -4.17 8.30 -26.71
CA SER A 231 -4.97 8.44 -25.48
C SER A 231 -6.14 7.44 -25.45
N ASN A 232 -6.90 7.33 -26.53
CA ASN A 232 -8.01 6.37 -26.62
C ASN A 232 -7.52 4.91 -26.57
N GLY A 233 -6.38 4.60 -27.21
CA GLY A 233 -5.76 3.29 -27.17
C GLY A 233 -5.34 2.90 -25.75
N LEU A 234 -4.73 3.83 -25.01
CA LEU A 234 -4.37 3.62 -23.61
C LEU A 234 -5.61 3.43 -22.72
N MET A 235 -6.69 4.19 -22.95
CA MET A 235 -7.95 4.00 -22.22
C MET A 235 -8.59 2.63 -22.48
N LEU A 236 -8.55 2.13 -23.72
CA LEU A 236 -9.01 0.77 -24.06
C LEU A 236 -8.20 -0.30 -23.32
N MET A 237 -6.87 -0.15 -23.28
CA MET A 237 -5.99 -1.09 -22.58
C MET A 237 -6.21 -1.05 -21.06
N GLU A 238 -6.37 0.14 -20.48
CA GLU A 238 -6.70 0.27 -19.06
C GLU A 238 -8.09 -0.29 -18.74
N MET A 239 -9.08 -0.14 -19.63
CA MET A 239 -10.40 -0.76 -19.45
C MET A 239 -10.28 -2.29 -19.39
N GLN A 240 -9.52 -2.92 -20.29
CA GLN A 240 -9.25 -4.36 -20.25
C GLN A 240 -8.44 -4.77 -19.01
N ARG A 241 -7.47 -3.96 -18.59
CA ARG A 241 -6.75 -4.17 -17.33
C ARG A 241 -7.71 -4.20 -16.14
N GLN A 242 -8.64 -3.26 -16.05
CA GLN A 242 -9.64 -3.24 -14.98
C GLN A 242 -10.57 -4.46 -15.02
N ALA A 243 -10.96 -4.91 -16.22
CA ALA A 243 -11.73 -6.13 -16.40
C ALA A 243 -10.97 -7.41 -15.95
N LEU A 244 -9.64 -7.40 -15.95
CA LEU A 244 -8.82 -8.45 -15.34
C LEU A 244 -8.70 -8.28 -13.82
N LEU A 245 -8.44 -7.05 -13.35
CA LEU A 245 -8.24 -6.77 -11.93
C LEU A 245 -9.49 -7.04 -11.08
N MET A 246 -10.70 -6.89 -11.63
CA MET A 246 -11.93 -7.22 -10.91
C MET A 246 -12.06 -8.71 -10.55
N TYR A 247 -11.18 -9.58 -11.05
CA TYR A 247 -11.09 -10.99 -10.65
C TYR A 247 -9.96 -11.29 -9.66
N THR A 248 -9.34 -10.27 -9.06
CA THR A 248 -8.32 -10.48 -8.03
C THR A 248 -8.87 -11.34 -6.90
N SER A 249 -8.18 -12.44 -6.59
CA SER A 249 -8.70 -13.53 -5.76
C SER A 249 -8.97 -13.15 -4.30
N CYS A 250 -8.26 -12.15 -3.76
CA CYS A 250 -8.48 -11.65 -2.40
C CYS A 250 -9.91 -11.10 -2.20
N GLY A 251 -10.53 -10.55 -3.25
CA GLY A 251 -11.90 -10.03 -3.21
C GLY A 251 -12.98 -11.08 -2.97
N TRP A 252 -12.62 -12.37 -2.90
CA TRP A 252 -13.53 -13.47 -2.65
C TRP A 252 -13.18 -14.26 -1.39
N PHE A 253 -12.03 -13.99 -0.76
CA PHE A 253 -11.48 -14.88 0.26
C PHE A 253 -12.24 -14.79 1.58
N PHE A 254 -12.63 -13.58 1.97
CA PHE A 254 -13.32 -13.27 3.21
C PHE A 254 -14.85 -13.43 3.09
N ASP A 255 -15.51 -13.24 4.22
CA ASP A 255 -16.90 -13.65 4.40
C ASP A 255 -17.89 -12.56 3.95
N GLU A 256 -17.46 -11.30 3.88
CA GLU A 256 -18.35 -10.15 3.72
C GLU A 256 -18.16 -9.38 2.41
N LEU A 257 -19.27 -9.14 1.72
CA LEU A 257 -19.36 -8.41 0.45
C LEU A 257 -18.85 -6.96 0.55
N SER A 258 -19.06 -6.29 1.70
CA SER A 258 -18.56 -4.94 1.94
C SER A 258 -17.12 -4.88 2.44
N GLY A 259 -16.39 -6.01 2.44
CA GLY A 259 -14.97 -6.04 2.80
C GLY A 259 -14.15 -5.13 1.88
N ILE A 260 -12.97 -4.72 2.36
CA ILE A 260 -12.11 -3.80 1.59
C ILE A 260 -11.67 -4.43 0.27
N GLU A 261 -11.40 -5.73 0.25
CA GLU A 261 -10.96 -6.49 -0.91
C GLU A 261 -12.09 -6.64 -1.94
N THR A 262 -13.30 -6.97 -1.48
CA THR A 262 -14.46 -7.14 -2.36
C THR A 262 -14.93 -5.80 -2.92
N THR A 263 -14.88 -4.74 -2.09
CA THR A 263 -15.14 -3.37 -2.54
C THR A 263 -14.10 -2.92 -3.57
N GLN A 264 -12.84 -3.31 -3.41
CA GLN A 264 -11.78 -2.99 -4.35
C GLN A 264 -12.01 -3.64 -5.73
N ILE A 265 -12.45 -4.90 -5.80
CA ILE A 265 -12.78 -5.50 -7.10
C ILE A 265 -14.00 -4.87 -7.76
N MET A 266 -14.99 -4.43 -6.97
CA MET A 266 -16.11 -3.63 -7.47
C MET A 266 -15.65 -2.25 -7.95
N ALA A 267 -14.63 -1.65 -7.33
CA ALA A 267 -14.02 -0.41 -7.79
C ALA A 267 -13.28 -0.58 -9.13
N TYR A 268 -12.59 -1.70 -9.34
CA TYR A 268 -12.03 -2.03 -10.65
C TYR A 268 -13.12 -2.18 -11.72
N ALA A 269 -14.18 -2.92 -11.42
CA ALA A 269 -15.33 -3.06 -12.33
C ALA A 269 -15.98 -1.70 -12.64
N GLY A 270 -16.17 -0.86 -11.63
CA GLY A 270 -16.68 0.50 -11.76
C GLY A 270 -15.79 1.37 -12.65
N ARG A 271 -14.46 1.26 -12.53
CA ARG A 271 -13.53 1.97 -13.42
C ARG A 271 -13.61 1.46 -14.86
N ALA A 272 -13.83 0.17 -15.08
CA ALA A 272 -14.06 -0.38 -16.41
C ALA A 272 -15.35 0.20 -17.04
N VAL A 273 -16.44 0.28 -16.26
CA VAL A 273 -17.70 0.94 -16.66
C VAL A 273 -17.47 2.40 -17.04
N GLN A 274 -16.77 3.15 -16.19
CA GLN A 274 -16.48 4.57 -16.42
C GLN A 274 -15.70 4.80 -17.73
N LEU A 275 -14.70 3.96 -18.01
CA LEU A 275 -13.93 4.04 -19.26
C LEU A 275 -14.78 3.63 -20.48
N ALA A 276 -15.61 2.60 -20.35
CA ALA A 276 -16.51 2.16 -21.40
C ALA A 276 -17.56 3.22 -21.76
N GLU A 277 -18.12 3.91 -20.77
CA GLU A 277 -19.03 5.03 -20.97
C GLU A 277 -18.36 6.18 -21.72
N TYR A 278 -17.13 6.52 -21.34
CA TYR A 278 -16.37 7.57 -22.02
C TYR A 278 -16.02 7.20 -23.48
N LEU A 279 -15.58 5.96 -23.72
CA LEU A 279 -15.12 5.52 -25.03
C LEU A 279 -16.26 5.18 -26.00
N PHE A 280 -17.35 4.60 -25.50
CA PHE A 280 -18.41 4.03 -26.32
C PHE A 280 -19.77 4.71 -26.15
N GLY A 281 -19.95 5.57 -25.15
CA GLY A 281 -21.25 6.18 -24.82
C GLY A 281 -22.30 5.18 -24.31
N LYS A 282 -21.92 3.93 -23.99
CA LYS A 282 -22.82 2.89 -23.49
C LYS A 282 -23.02 3.03 -21.98
N LYS A 283 -24.27 3.27 -21.54
CA LYS A 283 -24.65 3.34 -20.12
C LYS A 283 -24.74 1.95 -19.48
N LEU A 284 -23.59 1.33 -19.22
CA LEU A 284 -23.52 0.00 -18.60
C LEU A 284 -23.75 0.04 -17.08
N GLU A 285 -23.58 1.21 -16.45
CA GLU A 285 -23.62 1.33 -14.99
C GLU A 285 -24.96 0.89 -14.38
N ASP A 286 -26.09 1.26 -14.99
CA ASP A 286 -27.41 0.96 -14.43
C ASP A 286 -27.73 -0.53 -14.40
N GLU A 287 -27.43 -1.26 -15.49
CA GLU A 287 -27.60 -2.71 -15.54
C GLU A 287 -26.57 -3.43 -14.66
N PHE A 288 -25.33 -2.91 -14.56
CA PHE A 288 -24.34 -3.44 -13.63
C PHE A 288 -24.83 -3.35 -12.18
N ARG A 289 -25.29 -2.16 -11.76
CA ARG A 289 -25.86 -1.91 -10.43
C ARG A 289 -27.07 -2.80 -10.15
N LYS A 290 -27.93 -3.03 -11.13
CA LYS A 290 -29.06 -3.94 -11.00
C LYS A 290 -28.60 -5.36 -10.70
N ARG A 291 -27.60 -5.88 -11.41
CA ARG A 291 -27.04 -7.23 -11.17
C ARG A 291 -26.35 -7.33 -9.82
N LEU A 292 -25.63 -6.29 -9.40
CA LEU A 292 -25.01 -6.25 -8.06
C LEU A 292 -26.03 -6.34 -6.92
N SER A 293 -27.28 -5.92 -7.13
CA SER A 293 -28.32 -6.01 -6.10
C SER A 293 -28.67 -7.45 -5.68
N GLU A 294 -28.31 -8.44 -6.49
CA GLU A 294 -28.51 -9.86 -6.16
C GLU A 294 -27.49 -10.37 -5.12
N ALA A 295 -26.32 -9.72 -5.00
CA ALA A 295 -25.33 -10.05 -3.99
C ALA A 295 -25.72 -9.41 -2.65
N LYS A 296 -26.07 -10.21 -1.64
CA LYS A 296 -26.52 -9.72 -0.32
C LYS A 296 -25.37 -9.66 0.68
N SER A 297 -25.25 -8.53 1.38
CA SER A 297 -24.31 -8.36 2.50
C SER A 297 -24.77 -9.19 3.71
N ASN A 298 -23.83 -9.66 4.53
CA ASN A 298 -24.16 -10.19 5.85
C ASN A 298 -24.50 -9.07 6.85
N LEU A 299 -24.30 -7.80 6.48
CA LEU A 299 -24.63 -6.61 7.26
C LEU A 299 -25.94 -5.99 6.76
N PRO A 300 -27.06 -6.13 7.51
CA PRO A 300 -28.36 -5.61 7.10
C PRO A 300 -28.35 -4.10 6.81
N GLU A 301 -27.53 -3.33 7.52
CA GLU A 301 -27.39 -1.88 7.36
C GLU A 301 -26.69 -1.46 6.06
N LEU A 302 -25.96 -2.38 5.41
CA LEU A 302 -25.34 -2.17 4.11
C LEU A 302 -26.16 -2.77 2.97
N GLY A 303 -26.98 -3.79 3.27
CA GLY A 303 -27.98 -4.34 2.38
C GLY A 303 -27.40 -5.19 1.26
N ASP A 304 -27.22 -4.64 0.06
CA ASP A 304 -26.75 -5.40 -1.12
C ASP A 304 -25.63 -4.71 -1.92
N GLY A 305 -25.12 -5.44 -2.92
CA GLY A 305 -23.99 -4.98 -3.75
C GLY A 305 -24.27 -3.67 -4.48
N ARG A 306 -25.52 -3.35 -4.81
CA ARG A 306 -25.87 -2.04 -5.39
C ARG A 306 -25.66 -0.93 -4.38
N GLN A 307 -26.15 -1.10 -3.16
CA GLN A 307 -26.04 -0.10 -2.11
C GLN A 307 -24.57 0.08 -1.69
N ILE A 308 -23.79 -1.01 -1.62
CA ILE A 308 -22.35 -0.98 -1.37
C ILE A 308 -21.62 -0.22 -2.49
N TYR A 309 -21.94 -0.52 -3.75
CA TYR A 309 -21.35 0.18 -4.90
C TYR A 309 -21.66 1.68 -4.86
N ASP A 310 -22.91 2.06 -4.63
CA ASP A 310 -23.33 3.47 -4.57
C ASP A 310 -22.67 4.21 -3.39
N ARG A 311 -22.43 3.53 -2.28
CA ARG A 311 -21.87 4.13 -1.06
C ARG A 311 -20.36 4.21 -1.05
N PHE A 312 -19.66 3.21 -1.58
CA PHE A 312 -18.21 3.07 -1.43
C PHE A 312 -17.44 3.15 -2.76
N VAL A 313 -18.03 2.70 -3.86
CA VAL A 313 -17.35 2.64 -5.16
C VAL A 313 -17.59 3.92 -5.96
N LYS A 314 -18.86 4.28 -6.19
CA LYS A 314 -19.23 5.44 -7.01
C LYS A 314 -18.58 6.74 -6.52
N PRO A 315 -18.50 7.06 -5.21
CA PRO A 315 -17.83 8.27 -4.73
C PRO A 315 -16.31 8.27 -4.91
N SER A 316 -15.69 7.12 -5.19
CA SER A 316 -14.26 6.99 -5.46
C SER A 316 -13.91 7.14 -6.95
N MET A 317 -14.92 7.20 -7.82
CA MET A 317 -14.71 7.47 -9.23
C MET A 317 -14.38 8.93 -9.43
N VAL A 318 -13.28 9.18 -10.14
CA VAL A 318 -12.78 10.53 -10.38
C VAL A 318 -12.65 10.79 -11.87
N ASP A 319 -13.06 11.98 -12.29
CA ASP A 319 -12.82 12.50 -13.63
C ASP A 319 -11.78 13.64 -13.60
N LEU A 320 -11.51 14.23 -14.77
CA LEU A 320 -10.54 15.34 -14.85
C LEU A 320 -11.04 16.62 -14.18
N LYS A 321 -12.36 16.85 -14.10
CA LYS A 321 -12.95 17.97 -13.37
C LYS A 321 -12.76 17.79 -11.88
N ASP A 322 -12.98 16.59 -11.33
CA ASP A 322 -12.75 16.29 -9.91
C ASP A 322 -11.28 16.53 -9.52
N VAL A 323 -10.36 16.08 -10.37
CA VAL A 323 -8.91 16.31 -10.18
C VAL A 323 -8.57 17.79 -10.28
N GLY A 324 -9.17 18.51 -11.23
CA GLY A 324 -8.95 19.95 -11.37
C GLY A 324 -9.55 20.76 -10.21
N ALA A 325 -10.72 20.37 -9.71
CA ALA A 325 -11.35 20.94 -8.51
C ALA A 325 -10.45 20.73 -7.30
N HIS A 326 -9.90 19.52 -7.17
CA HIS A 326 -8.92 19.22 -6.14
C HIS A 326 -7.67 20.09 -6.25
N PHE A 327 -7.09 20.19 -7.44
CA PHE A 327 -5.96 21.07 -7.70
C PHE A 327 -6.26 22.53 -7.32
N ALA A 328 -7.44 23.03 -7.71
CA ALA A 328 -7.88 24.38 -7.42
C ALA A 328 -7.93 24.65 -5.91
N VAL A 329 -8.56 23.78 -5.11
CA VAL A 329 -8.60 24.00 -3.64
C VAL A 329 -7.21 23.94 -3.02
N SER A 330 -6.38 22.96 -3.39
CA SER A 330 -5.04 22.84 -2.83
C SER A 330 -4.19 24.09 -3.09
N SER A 331 -4.42 24.78 -4.20
CA SER A 331 -3.74 26.03 -4.55
C SER A 331 -4.03 27.21 -3.60
N LEU A 332 -5.04 27.12 -2.72
CA LEU A 332 -5.28 28.12 -1.66
C LEU A 332 -4.25 28.06 -0.53
N PHE A 333 -3.65 26.88 -0.30
CA PHE A 333 -2.85 26.59 0.89
C PHE A 333 -1.41 26.17 0.57
N GLU A 334 -1.10 25.82 -0.69
CA GLU A 334 0.23 25.39 -1.12
C GLU A 334 0.82 26.31 -2.19
N ASP A 335 2.14 26.47 -2.15
CA ASP A 335 2.87 27.19 -3.18
C ASP A 335 3.03 26.30 -4.43
N TYR A 336 2.28 26.63 -5.50
CA TYR A 336 2.16 25.83 -6.74
C TYR A 336 3.51 25.47 -7.38
N LYS A 337 4.54 26.30 -7.21
CA LYS A 337 5.87 26.10 -7.82
C LYS A 337 6.54 24.77 -7.44
N GLN A 338 6.06 24.07 -6.41
CA GLN A 338 6.68 22.84 -5.91
C GLN A 338 5.93 21.54 -6.25
N ARG A 339 4.66 21.55 -6.69
CA ARG A 339 3.90 20.32 -6.99
C ARG A 339 2.87 20.47 -8.12
N ASN A 340 3.25 20.02 -9.33
CA ASN A 340 2.35 19.88 -10.47
C ASN A 340 1.68 18.48 -10.57
N ARG A 341 1.78 17.65 -9.53
CA ARG A 341 1.25 16.26 -9.56
C ARG A 341 0.17 16.07 -8.51
N VAL A 342 -0.97 15.55 -8.95
CA VAL A 342 -2.10 15.12 -8.14
C VAL A 342 -2.27 13.63 -8.38
N PHE A 343 -1.76 12.78 -7.48
CA PHE A 343 -1.75 11.32 -7.65
C PHE A 343 -1.20 10.88 -9.03
N ALA A 344 -2.04 10.24 -9.85
CA ALA A 344 -1.71 9.79 -11.21
C ALA A 344 -1.95 10.86 -12.30
N TYR A 345 -2.16 12.11 -11.91
CA TYR A 345 -2.46 13.23 -12.78
C TYR A 345 -1.40 14.32 -12.66
N ARG A 346 -1.27 15.08 -13.75
CA ARG A 346 -0.44 16.27 -13.83
C ARG A 346 -1.33 17.48 -14.08
N ALA A 347 -1.07 18.57 -13.37
CA ALA A 347 -1.70 19.86 -13.59
C ALA A 347 -0.64 20.84 -14.11
N ASP A 348 -0.77 21.24 -15.38
CA ASP A 348 0.06 22.26 -15.99
C ASP A 348 -0.71 23.58 -16.01
N VAL A 349 -0.34 24.52 -15.14
CA VAL A 349 -1.01 25.80 -15.02
C VAL A 349 -0.53 26.75 -16.09
N GLU A 350 -1.47 27.32 -16.84
CA GLU A 350 -1.20 28.30 -17.87
C GLU A 350 -1.39 29.72 -17.36
N GLU A 351 -2.42 29.92 -16.53
CA GLU A 351 -2.72 31.20 -15.92
C GLU A 351 -3.17 31.02 -14.47
N PHE A 352 -2.71 31.90 -13.58
CA PHE A 352 -2.95 31.80 -12.15
C PHE A 352 -2.90 33.17 -11.49
N GLN A 353 -3.97 33.54 -10.79
CA GLN A 353 -4.07 34.80 -10.08
C GLN A 353 -4.60 34.57 -8.67
N VAL A 354 -3.88 35.10 -7.68
CA VAL A 354 -4.25 35.04 -6.26
C VAL A 354 -4.59 36.44 -5.79
N PHE A 355 -5.73 36.58 -5.13
CA PHE A 355 -6.18 37.80 -4.49
C PHE A 355 -6.40 37.54 -3.01
N GLU A 356 -5.90 38.43 -2.16
CA GLU A 356 -6.01 38.33 -0.71
C GLU A 356 -6.65 39.60 -0.14
N THR A 357 -7.56 39.46 0.82
CA THR A 357 -8.15 40.58 1.56
C THR A 357 -8.43 40.12 2.99
N GLY A 358 -7.57 40.50 3.93
CA GLY A 358 -7.62 39.99 5.30
C GLY A 358 -7.33 38.50 5.35
N ARG A 359 -8.26 37.70 5.90
CA ARG A 359 -8.20 36.23 5.90
C ARG A 359 -8.85 35.60 4.66
N ALA A 360 -9.47 36.39 3.80
CA ALA A 360 -10.12 35.88 2.59
C ALA A 360 -9.13 35.75 1.45
N ARG A 361 -9.22 34.63 0.72
CA ARG A 361 -8.41 34.29 -0.46
C ARG A 361 -9.31 33.91 -1.62
N LEU A 362 -9.04 34.49 -2.77
CA LEU A 362 -9.63 34.11 -4.05
C LEU A 362 -8.51 33.70 -4.99
N VAL A 363 -8.63 32.50 -5.57
CA VAL A 363 -7.71 32.00 -6.58
C VAL A 363 -8.50 31.71 -7.84
N VAL A 364 -8.04 32.27 -8.96
CA VAL A 364 -8.63 32.03 -10.28
C VAL A 364 -7.51 31.64 -11.24
N GLY A 365 -7.72 30.58 -12.01
CA GLY A 365 -6.68 30.07 -12.89
C GLY A 365 -7.21 29.17 -13.99
N ASN A 366 -6.30 28.82 -14.90
CA ASN A 366 -6.55 27.90 -15.99
C ASN A 366 -5.41 26.88 -16.03
N ALA A 367 -5.76 25.60 -16.03
CA ALA A 367 -4.80 24.51 -16.00
C ALA A 367 -5.21 23.39 -16.97
N THR A 368 -4.21 22.79 -17.60
CA THR A 368 -4.39 21.54 -18.34
C THR A 368 -4.15 20.37 -17.37
N ILE A 369 -5.22 19.63 -17.09
CA ILE A 369 -5.17 18.43 -16.25
C ILE A 369 -5.01 17.23 -17.17
N SER A 370 -3.96 16.42 -16.94
CA SER A 370 -3.60 15.28 -17.78
C SER A 370 -3.40 14.02 -16.95
N SER A 371 -3.99 12.90 -17.35
CA SER A 371 -3.69 11.59 -16.78
C SER A 371 -2.31 11.12 -17.23
N GLN A 372 -1.45 10.72 -16.29
CA GLN A 372 -0.16 10.09 -16.62
C GLN A 372 -0.32 8.63 -17.05
N ILE A 373 -1.51 8.04 -16.86
CA ILE A 373 -1.83 6.65 -17.20
C ILE A 373 -2.41 6.57 -18.62
N THR A 374 -3.45 7.37 -18.89
CA THR A 374 -4.18 7.29 -20.17
C THR A 374 -3.85 8.40 -21.14
N TRP A 375 -3.10 9.42 -20.70
CA TRP A 375 -2.80 10.65 -21.45
C TRP A 375 -4.03 11.47 -21.86
N HIS A 376 -5.20 11.09 -21.35
CA HIS A 376 -6.40 11.90 -21.48
C HIS A 376 -6.19 13.21 -20.73
N SER A 377 -6.49 14.33 -21.40
CA SER A 377 -6.27 15.66 -20.87
C SER A 377 -7.44 16.60 -21.15
N ALA A 378 -7.61 17.58 -20.28
CA ALA A 378 -8.62 18.63 -20.40
C ALA A 378 -8.06 19.94 -19.87
N LYS A 379 -8.29 21.01 -20.64
CA LYS A 379 -8.04 22.38 -20.20
C LYS A 379 -9.24 22.88 -19.41
N LEU A 380 -9.01 23.29 -18.17
CA LEU A 380 -10.04 23.63 -17.21
C LEU A 380 -9.71 24.97 -16.54
N GLY A 381 -10.66 25.90 -16.63
CA GLY A 381 -10.64 27.12 -15.83
C GLY A 381 -11.36 26.89 -14.51
N PHE A 382 -10.79 27.41 -13.44
CA PHE A 382 -11.29 27.26 -12.08
C PHE A 382 -11.29 28.59 -11.34
N GLY A 383 -12.21 28.72 -10.39
CA GLY A 383 -12.24 29.80 -9.41
C GLY A 383 -12.57 29.23 -8.04
N VAL A 384 -11.76 29.51 -7.04
CA VAL A 384 -11.96 29.04 -5.66
C VAL A 384 -11.80 30.18 -4.68
N PHE A 385 -12.72 30.25 -3.73
CA PHE A 385 -12.84 31.31 -2.75
C PHE A 385 -12.92 30.71 -1.34
N HIS A 386 -12.09 31.25 -0.44
CA HIS A 386 -12.05 30.92 0.98
C HIS A 386 -12.16 32.22 1.78
N TRP A 387 -13.06 32.28 2.77
CA TRP A 387 -13.29 33.52 3.53
C TRP A 387 -13.34 33.37 5.05
N SER A 388 -13.46 32.15 5.56
CA SER A 388 -13.29 31.82 6.98
C SER A 388 -13.23 30.32 7.19
N ASP A 389 -12.51 29.86 8.22
CA ASP A 389 -12.48 28.48 8.73
C ASP A 389 -12.60 27.42 7.61
N HIS A 390 -13.74 26.71 7.59
CA HIS A 390 -14.08 25.63 6.66
C HIS A 390 -14.84 26.08 5.40
N ASN A 391 -15.09 27.38 5.24
CA ASN A 391 -15.89 27.94 4.16
C ASN A 391 -15.06 28.09 2.90
N ILE A 392 -15.08 27.04 2.08
CA ILE A 392 -14.47 26.99 0.75
C ILE A 392 -15.57 26.75 -0.27
N TYR A 393 -15.61 27.61 -1.28
CA TYR A 393 -16.50 27.46 -2.43
C TYR A 393 -15.74 27.67 -3.73
N GLY A 394 -15.96 26.82 -4.71
CA GLY A 394 -15.35 26.98 -6.01
C GLY A 394 -16.12 26.27 -7.11
N GLY A 395 -15.64 26.47 -8.33
CA GLY A 395 -16.16 25.75 -9.48
C GLY A 395 -15.10 25.59 -10.56
N ILE A 396 -15.37 24.63 -11.46
CA ILE A 396 -14.45 24.28 -12.53
C ILE A 396 -15.22 23.99 -13.82
N LYS A 397 -14.76 24.53 -14.95
CA LYS A 397 -15.36 24.21 -16.24
C LYS A 397 -14.37 24.34 -17.39
N LYS A 398 -14.78 23.84 -18.55
CA LYS A 398 -14.12 24.13 -19.82
C LYS A 398 -14.66 25.46 -20.35
N PHE A 399 -13.79 26.47 -20.49
CA PHE A 399 -14.13 27.73 -21.14
C PHE A 399 -13.98 27.60 -22.66
N ALA A 400 -14.83 28.28 -23.44
CA ALA A 400 -14.80 28.22 -24.90
C ALA A 400 -13.62 29.01 -25.48
N SER A 401 -13.19 30.08 -24.81
CA SER A 401 -12.05 30.89 -25.22
C SER A 401 -11.31 31.52 -24.03
N SER A 402 -10.06 31.93 -24.25
CA SER A 402 -9.30 32.70 -23.27
C SER A 402 -9.96 34.04 -22.93
N GLU A 403 -10.69 34.65 -23.87
CA GLU A 403 -11.41 35.92 -23.65
C GLU A 403 -12.58 35.75 -22.67
N GLU A 404 -13.31 34.64 -22.75
CA GLU A 404 -14.39 34.30 -21.81
C GLU A 404 -13.82 34.14 -20.40
N PHE A 405 -12.71 33.42 -20.27
CA PHE A 405 -12.00 33.26 -19.00
C PHE A 405 -11.53 34.60 -18.42
N GLN A 406 -10.94 35.47 -19.24
CA GLN A 406 -10.50 36.81 -18.79
C GLN A 406 -11.66 37.70 -18.33
N ARG A 407 -12.82 37.60 -19.01
CA ARG A 407 -14.03 38.31 -18.59
C ARG A 407 -14.50 37.82 -17.23
N PHE A 408 -14.48 36.51 -17.01
CA PHE A 408 -14.83 35.89 -15.74
C PHE A 408 -13.89 36.33 -14.60
N VAL A 409 -12.57 36.31 -14.82
CA VAL A 409 -11.58 36.80 -13.83
C VAL A 409 -11.92 38.22 -13.39
N LYS A 410 -12.11 39.14 -14.35
CA LYS A 410 -12.45 40.54 -14.05
C LYS A 410 -13.75 40.69 -13.27
N GLN A 411 -14.77 39.90 -13.58
CA GLN A 411 -16.06 39.94 -12.89
C GLN A 411 -15.98 39.46 -11.44
N LEU A 412 -15.07 38.54 -11.11
CA LEU A 412 -14.84 38.08 -9.75
C LEU A 412 -13.93 38.99 -8.93
N THR A 413 -12.90 39.57 -9.55
CA THR A 413 -11.90 40.38 -8.83
C THR A 413 -12.49 41.66 -8.25
N GLU A 414 -13.40 42.33 -8.96
CA GLU A 414 -13.96 43.61 -8.52
C GLU A 414 -14.79 43.49 -7.22
N PRO A 415 -15.80 42.59 -7.12
CA PRO A 415 -16.54 42.41 -5.87
C PRO A 415 -15.66 41.87 -4.73
N PHE A 416 -14.66 41.04 -5.03
CA PHE A 416 -13.75 40.52 -4.01
C PHE A 416 -12.93 41.65 -3.35
N ARG A 417 -12.40 42.59 -4.13
CA ARG A 417 -11.66 43.76 -3.61
C ARG A 417 -12.54 44.69 -2.77
N GLN A 418 -13.84 44.72 -3.05
CA GLN A 418 -14.83 45.49 -2.29
C GLN A 418 -15.38 44.73 -1.07
N ALA A 419 -14.85 43.52 -0.77
CA ALA A 419 -15.30 42.62 0.28
C ALA A 419 -16.78 42.19 0.18
N GLU A 420 -17.35 42.19 -1.03
CA GLU A 420 -18.71 41.71 -1.31
C GLU A 420 -18.74 40.18 -1.46
N PHE A 421 -18.37 39.45 -0.41
CA PHE A 421 -18.18 37.99 -0.47
C PHE A 421 -19.41 37.21 -0.92
N THR A 422 -20.61 37.63 -0.53
CA THR A 422 -21.87 37.03 -1.00
C THR A 422 -22.00 37.14 -2.53
N ARG A 423 -21.57 38.26 -3.11
CA ARG A 423 -21.61 38.48 -4.55
C ARG A 423 -20.60 37.59 -5.27
N VAL A 424 -19.42 37.38 -4.70
CA VAL A 424 -18.40 36.44 -5.21
C VAL A 424 -18.97 35.02 -5.29
N VAL A 425 -19.59 34.53 -4.22
CA VAL A 425 -20.21 33.19 -4.20
C VAL A 425 -21.33 33.08 -5.24
N SER A 426 -22.21 34.08 -5.36
CA SER A 426 -23.28 34.07 -6.38
C SER A 426 -22.74 34.10 -7.81
N LEU A 427 -21.61 34.78 -8.06
CA LEU A 427 -20.98 34.79 -9.38
C LEU A 427 -20.34 33.45 -9.72
N LEU A 428 -19.66 32.81 -8.75
CA LEU A 428 -19.13 31.45 -8.91
C LEU A 428 -20.27 30.47 -9.20
N ASP A 429 -21.36 30.53 -8.44
CA ASP A 429 -22.51 29.65 -8.61
C ASP A 429 -23.17 29.83 -9.98
N LYS A 430 -23.36 31.08 -10.42
CA LYS A 430 -23.91 31.39 -11.75
C LYS A 430 -23.01 30.91 -12.89
N GLU A 431 -21.69 31.05 -12.74
CA GLU A 431 -20.74 30.75 -13.82
C GLU A 431 -20.51 29.24 -14.00
N PHE A 432 -20.49 28.49 -12.89
CA PHE A 432 -20.16 27.06 -12.87
C PHE A 432 -21.39 26.15 -12.70
N ALA A 433 -22.53 26.67 -12.25
CA ALA A 433 -23.78 25.94 -12.06
C ALA A 433 -23.58 24.60 -11.30
N SER A 434 -23.79 23.46 -11.97
CA SER A 434 -23.66 22.13 -11.38
C SER A 434 -22.21 21.66 -11.21
N ASP A 435 -21.21 22.35 -11.78
CA ASP A 435 -19.79 22.02 -11.65
C ASP A 435 -19.12 22.78 -10.49
N THR A 436 -19.87 22.95 -9.39
CA THR A 436 -19.40 23.60 -8.16
C THR A 436 -18.91 22.55 -7.16
N PHE A 437 -17.96 22.96 -6.32
CA PHE A 437 -17.39 22.11 -5.30
C PHE A 437 -17.16 22.86 -3.99
N SER A 438 -17.12 22.09 -2.91
CA SER A 438 -16.80 22.56 -1.56
C SER A 438 -15.71 21.67 -0.96
N LEU A 439 -15.29 21.96 0.26
CA LEU A 439 -14.37 21.09 1.01
C LEU A 439 -14.85 19.62 1.04
N ARG A 440 -16.16 19.37 1.09
CA ARG A 440 -16.74 18.02 1.12
C ARG A 440 -16.59 17.24 -0.20
N SER A 441 -16.33 17.94 -1.30
CA SER A 441 -16.18 17.35 -2.63
C SER A 441 -14.75 16.89 -2.93
N LEU A 442 -13.79 17.19 -2.05
CA LEU A 442 -12.38 16.84 -2.25
C LEU A 442 -12.08 15.39 -1.88
N PHE A 443 -10.93 14.88 -2.31
CA PHE A 443 -10.43 13.57 -1.88
C PHE A 443 -10.21 13.51 -0.37
N ARG A 444 -10.54 12.39 0.27
CA ARG A 444 -10.52 12.26 1.74
C ARG A 444 -9.18 12.61 2.39
N ASP A 445 -8.07 12.14 1.81
CA ASP A 445 -6.73 12.42 2.36
C ASP A 445 -6.41 13.92 2.32
N GLU A 446 -6.95 14.62 1.34
CA GLU A 446 -6.70 16.04 1.11
C GLU A 446 -7.67 16.91 1.91
N GLN A 447 -8.92 16.46 2.09
CA GLN A 447 -9.82 17.01 3.10
C GLN A 447 -9.13 17.04 4.46
N ARG A 448 -8.49 15.92 4.86
CA ARG A 448 -7.74 15.84 6.12
C ARG A 448 -6.57 16.83 6.15
N LYS A 449 -5.72 16.86 5.12
CA LYS A 449 -4.59 17.82 5.07
C LYS A 449 -5.03 19.28 5.16
N ILE A 450 -6.07 19.66 4.42
CA ILE A 450 -6.61 21.02 4.43
C ILE A 450 -7.24 21.32 5.79
N LEU A 451 -7.99 20.38 6.36
CA LEU A 451 -8.54 20.49 7.72
C LEU A 451 -7.43 20.62 8.76
N ASP A 452 -6.36 19.83 8.69
CA ASP A 452 -5.23 19.90 9.63
C ASP A 452 -4.54 21.27 9.57
N ARG A 453 -4.51 21.92 8.40
CA ARG A 453 -4.01 23.30 8.24
C ARG A 453 -4.99 24.36 8.73
N ILE A 454 -6.28 24.18 8.49
CA ILE A 454 -7.31 25.11 8.97
C ILE A 454 -7.43 25.01 10.50
N LEU A 455 -7.29 23.80 11.04
CA LEU A 455 -7.29 23.48 12.45
C LEU A 455 -5.90 23.68 13.08
N ASP A 456 -5.01 24.47 12.46
CA ASP A 456 -3.65 24.75 12.95
C ASP A 456 -3.69 24.90 14.46
N ALA A 457 -3.07 23.93 15.14
CA ALA A 457 -3.16 23.80 16.57
C ALA A 457 -2.38 24.89 17.29
N GLY A 458 -1.61 25.75 16.60
CA GLY A 458 -0.78 26.79 17.20
C GLY A 458 -1.46 27.59 18.33
N PRO A 459 -2.68 28.14 18.16
CA PRO A 459 -3.40 28.84 19.22
C PRO A 459 -3.83 27.92 20.38
N ALA A 460 -4.26 26.68 20.08
CA ALA A 460 -4.64 25.71 21.11
C ALA A 460 -3.42 25.19 21.88
N GLU A 461 -2.30 24.92 21.18
CA GLU A 461 -1.01 24.55 21.78
C GLU A 461 -0.51 25.66 22.68
N SER A 462 -0.57 26.92 22.25
CA SER A 462 -0.18 28.07 23.07
C SER A 462 -1.00 28.12 24.36
N ALA A 463 -2.32 27.91 24.28
CA ALA A 463 -3.19 27.90 25.46
C ALA A 463 -2.92 26.71 26.39
N TYR A 464 -2.72 25.49 25.86
CA TYR A 464 -2.37 24.32 26.67
C TYR A 464 -0.98 24.43 27.28
N ARG A 465 -0.02 25.01 26.56
CA ARG A 465 1.34 25.27 27.05
C ARG A 465 1.35 26.30 28.16
N GLU A 466 0.65 27.42 28.00
CA GLU A 466 0.51 28.42 29.06
C GLU A 466 -0.15 27.83 30.31
N LEU A 467 -1.20 27.02 30.13
CA LEU A 467 -1.85 26.33 31.25
C LEU A 467 -0.90 25.35 31.94
N TYR A 468 -0.13 24.57 31.18
CA TYR A 468 0.84 23.61 31.70
C TYR A 468 1.96 24.30 32.48
N GLU A 469 2.63 25.29 31.90
CA GLU A 469 3.77 25.99 32.51
C GLU A 469 3.37 26.72 33.80
N ASN A 470 2.20 27.36 33.81
CA ASN A 470 1.68 28.04 34.99
C ASN A 470 1.23 27.07 36.11
N SER A 471 0.85 25.84 35.76
CA SER A 471 0.34 24.84 36.71
C SER A 471 1.36 23.76 37.10
N ALA A 472 2.52 23.67 36.42
CA ALA A 472 3.52 22.63 36.65
C ALA A 472 4.00 22.55 38.12
N PRO A 473 4.38 23.65 38.81
CA PRO A 473 4.77 23.57 40.22
C PRO A 473 3.66 23.04 41.12
N LEU A 474 2.41 23.41 40.85
CA LEU A 474 1.25 22.92 41.59
C LEU A 474 0.99 21.43 41.30
N MET A 475 1.15 20.98 40.05
CA MET A 475 1.00 19.58 39.68
C MET A 475 2.04 18.69 40.37
N HIS A 476 3.29 19.13 40.45
CA HIS A 476 4.33 18.43 41.20
C HIS A 476 3.99 18.33 42.70
N PHE A 477 3.49 19.41 43.28
CA PHE A 477 3.05 19.41 44.69
C PHE A 477 1.88 18.46 44.93
N LEU A 478 0.87 18.44 44.04
CA LEU A 478 -0.25 17.50 44.14
C LEU A 478 0.21 16.05 43.99
N ALA A 479 1.16 15.78 43.08
CA ALA A 479 1.74 14.46 42.88
C ALA A 479 2.52 13.98 44.12
N SER A 480 3.27 14.86 44.79
CA SER A 480 4.01 14.50 46.01
C SER A 480 3.10 14.19 47.20
N LEU A 481 1.89 14.77 47.22
CA LEU A 481 0.85 14.47 48.22
C LEU A 481 -0.03 13.26 47.87
N GLY A 482 0.16 12.64 46.71
CA GLY A 482 -0.70 11.54 46.23
C GLY A 482 -2.14 11.98 45.92
N VAL A 483 -2.38 13.28 45.70
CA VAL A 483 -3.71 13.83 45.45
C VAL A 483 -4.02 13.74 43.94
N PRO A 484 -5.21 13.26 43.54
CA PRO A 484 -5.61 13.23 42.14
C PRO A 484 -5.61 14.62 41.52
N ARG A 485 -4.95 14.75 40.37
CA ARG A 485 -4.83 16.03 39.66
C ARG A 485 -6.17 16.44 39.03
N PRO A 486 -6.50 17.74 39.01
CA PRO A 486 -7.61 18.25 38.21
C PRO A 486 -7.46 17.88 36.74
N LYS A 487 -8.56 17.43 36.12
CA LYS A 487 -8.58 16.93 34.73
C LYS A 487 -8.01 17.94 33.73
N ALA A 488 -8.29 19.23 33.91
CA ALA A 488 -7.80 20.28 33.03
C ALA A 488 -6.27 20.37 32.98
N PHE A 489 -5.59 20.26 34.14
CA PHE A 489 -4.13 20.28 34.21
C PHE A 489 -3.52 18.98 33.66
N ALA A 490 -4.15 17.83 33.95
CA ALA A 490 -3.72 16.55 33.41
C ALA A 490 -3.76 16.53 31.88
N THR A 491 -4.85 17.02 31.27
CA THR A 491 -4.97 17.12 29.80
C THR A 491 -3.95 18.09 29.20
N ALA A 492 -3.65 19.21 29.87
CA ALA A 492 -2.62 20.15 29.41
C ALA A 492 -1.21 19.53 29.45
N ALA A 493 -0.86 18.86 30.55
CA ALA A 493 0.41 18.14 30.68
C ALA A 493 0.54 17.02 29.64
N GLU A 494 -0.53 16.26 29.43
CA GLU A 494 -0.58 15.21 28.42
C GLU A 494 -0.32 15.74 27.03
N TYR A 495 -0.99 16.81 26.65
CA TYR A 495 -0.84 17.43 25.33
C TYR A 495 0.57 17.97 25.11
N VAL A 496 1.11 18.73 26.06
CA VAL A 496 2.42 19.41 25.93
C VAL A 496 3.57 18.41 25.96
N LEU A 497 3.57 17.44 26.88
CA LEU A 497 4.67 16.48 27.01
C LEU A 497 4.75 15.53 25.80
N ASN A 498 3.61 15.12 25.22
CA ASN A 498 3.61 14.32 24.00
C ASN A 498 4.17 15.11 22.80
N ILE A 499 3.81 16.39 22.65
CA ILE A 499 4.35 17.25 21.60
C ILE A 499 5.84 17.49 21.78
N ASP A 500 6.30 17.74 23.00
CA ASP A 500 7.70 18.05 23.28
C ASP A 500 8.59 16.80 23.14
N LEU A 501 8.11 15.62 23.51
CA LEU A 501 8.79 14.35 23.22
C LEU A 501 8.90 14.11 21.72
N ARG A 502 7.80 14.29 20.98
CA ARG A 502 7.77 14.14 19.52
C ARG A 502 8.76 15.09 18.84
N ARG A 503 8.73 16.38 19.19
CA ARG A 503 9.69 17.39 18.67
C ARG A 503 11.14 17.03 19.01
N SER A 504 11.38 16.48 20.19
CA SER A 504 12.72 16.02 20.59
C SER A 504 13.24 14.86 19.74
N PHE A 505 12.37 14.08 19.10
CA PHE A 505 12.75 13.04 18.14
C PHE A 505 12.97 13.58 16.72
N GLU A 506 12.24 14.64 16.34
CA GLU A 506 12.32 15.24 15.01
C GLU A 506 13.59 16.11 14.82
N SER A 507 14.22 16.56 15.91
CA SER A 507 15.48 17.31 15.90
C SER A 507 16.72 16.45 16.20
N ASP A 508 17.86 17.08 16.50
CA ASP A 508 19.00 16.38 17.09
C ASP A 508 18.61 15.81 18.46
N VAL A 509 18.55 14.47 18.53
CA VAL A 509 18.04 13.78 19.70
C VAL A 509 19.05 13.90 20.83
N ASN A 510 18.62 14.53 21.92
CA ASN A 510 19.38 14.64 23.15
C ASN A 510 18.80 13.63 24.17
N PRO A 511 19.50 12.52 24.49
CA PRO A 511 19.00 11.50 25.42
C PRO A 511 18.63 12.06 26.79
N THR A 512 19.39 13.04 27.30
CA THR A 512 19.13 13.68 28.60
C THR A 512 17.80 14.45 28.59
N ARG A 513 17.50 15.15 27.49
CA ARG A 513 16.23 15.88 27.33
C ARG A 513 15.05 14.91 27.23
N VAL A 514 15.20 13.84 26.44
CA VAL A 514 14.15 12.82 26.31
C VAL A 514 13.89 12.16 27.66
N GLN A 515 14.92 11.80 28.40
CA GLN A 515 14.78 11.21 29.73
C GLN A 515 14.10 12.17 30.71
N ALA A 516 14.46 13.45 30.70
CA ALA A 516 13.81 14.46 31.54
C ALA A 516 12.31 14.58 31.24
N LEU A 517 11.91 14.56 29.95
CA LEU A 517 10.51 14.59 29.55
C LEU A 517 9.74 13.31 29.94
N LEU A 518 10.39 12.15 29.90
CA LEU A 518 9.78 10.88 30.36
C LEU A 518 9.62 10.85 31.88
N ASP A 519 10.60 11.36 32.62
CA ASP A 519 10.51 11.47 34.07
C ASP A 519 9.42 12.47 34.46
N GLU A 520 9.32 13.59 33.74
CA GLU A 520 8.25 14.56 33.89
C GLU A 520 6.88 13.93 33.62
N ALA A 521 6.73 13.19 32.53
CA ALA A 521 5.50 12.47 32.22
C ALA A 521 5.13 11.44 33.29
N ARG A 522 6.14 10.81 33.94
CA ARG A 522 5.92 9.88 35.05
C ARG A 522 5.45 10.60 36.31
N ILE A 523 6.08 11.73 36.68
CA ILE A 523 5.69 12.55 37.83
C ILE A 523 4.28 13.11 37.63
N CYS A 524 4.03 13.65 36.43
CA CYS A 524 2.72 14.14 36.00
C CYS A 524 1.75 13.03 35.60
N GLY A 525 2.10 11.74 35.79
CA GLY A 525 1.29 10.55 35.51
C GLY A 525 0.45 10.67 34.23
N VAL A 526 1.11 11.10 33.15
CA VAL A 526 0.55 11.36 31.83
C VAL A 526 0.49 10.07 31.02
N GLU A 527 -0.59 9.88 30.26
CA GLU A 527 -0.64 8.84 29.24
C GLU A 527 0.13 9.29 27.99
N LEU A 528 1.18 8.56 27.65
CA LEU A 528 1.96 8.82 26.44
C LEU A 528 1.23 8.28 25.21
N ASP A 529 1.26 9.03 24.10
CA ASP A 529 0.88 8.56 22.77
C ASP A 529 1.96 7.59 22.25
N ARG A 530 1.95 6.37 22.82
CA ARG A 530 2.93 5.33 22.53
C ARG A 530 3.03 5.02 21.03
N ALA A 531 1.90 5.08 20.32
CA ALA A 531 1.85 4.77 18.89
C ALA A 531 2.47 5.91 18.07
N GLY A 532 2.06 7.16 18.29
CA GLY A 532 2.60 8.31 17.57
C GLY A 532 4.08 8.58 17.88
N LEU A 533 4.46 8.49 19.15
CA LEU A 533 5.86 8.65 19.60
C LEU A 533 6.76 7.52 19.09
N GLY A 534 6.29 6.27 19.17
CA GLY A 534 7.01 5.11 18.63
C GLY A 534 7.24 5.22 17.13
N TYR A 535 6.24 5.70 16.37
CA TYR A 535 6.36 5.97 14.95
C TYR A 535 7.37 7.08 14.64
N ALA A 536 7.28 8.21 15.35
CA ALA A 536 8.19 9.35 15.14
C ALA A 536 9.66 8.96 15.38
N LEU A 537 9.94 8.25 16.47
CA LEU A 537 11.29 7.79 16.77
C LEU A 537 11.76 6.72 15.77
N ALA A 538 10.89 5.80 15.35
CA ALA A 538 11.22 4.82 14.31
C ALA A 538 11.59 5.49 12.96
N GLN A 539 10.87 6.55 12.57
CA GLN A 539 11.21 7.32 11.37
C GLN A 539 12.59 7.99 11.50
N ARG A 540 12.91 8.56 12.67
CA ARG A 540 14.23 9.17 12.89
C ARG A 540 15.36 8.14 12.85
N VAL A 541 15.17 6.97 13.47
CA VAL A 541 16.10 5.83 13.39
C VAL A 541 16.31 5.40 11.94
N GLN A 542 15.23 5.28 11.16
CA GLN A 542 15.31 4.92 9.75
C GLN A 542 16.12 5.95 8.94
N GLN A 543 15.86 7.25 9.12
CA GLN A 543 16.61 8.30 8.43
C GLN A 543 18.11 8.26 8.79
N ALA A 544 18.45 8.03 10.06
CA ALA A 544 19.84 7.89 10.48
C ALA A 544 20.51 6.64 9.89
N ALA A 545 19.79 5.51 9.84
CA ALA A 545 20.26 4.29 9.20
C ALA A 545 20.50 4.47 7.69
N GLU A 546 19.57 5.09 6.97
CA GLU A 546 19.73 5.40 5.53
C GLU A 546 20.91 6.35 5.29
N SER A 547 21.08 7.33 6.17
CA SER A 547 22.21 8.25 6.11
C SER A 547 23.56 7.55 6.33
N LEU A 548 23.64 6.63 7.29
CA LEU A 548 24.82 5.79 7.50
C LEU A 548 25.08 4.88 6.30
N ARG A 549 24.03 4.33 5.68
CA ARG A 549 24.18 3.48 4.47
C ARG A 549 24.82 4.23 3.30
N GLN A 550 24.53 5.52 3.13
CA GLN A 550 25.16 6.36 2.10
C GLN A 550 26.63 6.67 2.40
N HIS A 551 26.99 6.73 3.69
CA HIS A 551 28.33 7.07 4.17
C HIS A 551 28.82 6.04 5.21
N PRO A 552 29.09 4.79 4.81
CA PRO A 552 29.22 3.63 5.72
C PRO A 552 30.38 3.70 6.71
N LEU A 553 31.44 4.46 6.38
CA LEU A 553 32.66 4.56 7.18
C LEU A 553 32.70 5.83 8.07
N GLU A 554 31.66 6.66 8.05
CA GLU A 554 31.60 7.88 8.87
C GLU A 554 31.18 7.55 10.32
N LEU A 555 32.13 7.63 11.26
CA LEU A 555 31.93 7.33 12.67
C LEU A 555 30.78 8.16 13.30
N SER A 556 30.69 9.45 12.99
CA SER A 556 29.66 10.34 13.56
C SER A 556 28.23 9.90 13.23
N ARG A 557 28.00 9.33 12.04
CA ARG A 557 26.69 8.80 11.64
C ARG A 557 26.37 7.50 12.35
N LEU A 558 27.38 6.66 12.56
CA LEU A 558 27.25 5.43 13.34
C LEU A 558 26.94 5.74 14.81
N GLU A 559 27.64 6.69 15.41
CA GLU A 559 27.38 7.18 16.78
C GLU A 559 25.98 7.79 16.91
N THR A 560 25.52 8.52 15.89
CA THR A 560 24.16 9.07 15.85
C THR A 560 23.12 7.95 15.85
N LEU A 561 23.31 6.93 15.02
CA LEU A 561 22.41 5.77 14.98
C LEU A 561 22.44 4.99 16.30
N ASP A 562 23.62 4.78 16.88
CA ASP A 562 23.79 4.12 18.18
C ASP A 562 23.07 4.86 19.31
N THR A 563 23.16 6.19 19.31
CA THR A 563 22.45 7.05 20.27
C THR A 563 20.93 6.90 20.12
N LEU A 564 20.42 6.97 18.89
CA LEU A 564 18.99 6.82 18.61
C LEU A 564 18.45 5.45 19.00
N VAL A 565 19.20 4.38 18.72
CA VAL A 565 18.84 3.01 19.12
C VAL A 565 18.84 2.88 20.64
N SER A 566 19.81 3.48 21.33
CA SER A 566 19.85 3.49 22.79
C SER A 566 18.64 4.18 23.41
N VAL A 567 18.24 5.33 22.84
CA VAL A 567 17.00 6.04 23.24
C VAL A 567 15.78 5.18 22.94
N ALA A 568 15.70 4.55 21.77
CA ALA A 568 14.58 3.68 21.42
C ALA A 568 14.42 2.50 22.39
N LEU A 569 15.52 1.92 22.87
CA LEU A 569 15.50 0.82 23.85
C LEU A 569 15.12 1.29 25.27
N SER A 570 15.29 2.57 25.61
CA SER A 570 14.89 3.12 26.92
C SER A 570 13.42 3.57 26.97
N MET A 571 12.72 3.59 25.82
CA MET A 571 11.33 4.02 25.76
C MET A 571 10.40 3.04 26.48
N PRO A 572 9.34 3.51 27.15
CA PRO A 572 8.32 2.65 27.75
C PRO A 572 7.36 2.03 26.73
N PHE A 573 7.65 2.15 25.43
CA PHE A 573 6.85 1.69 24.31
C PHE A 573 7.75 1.12 23.21
N GLU A 574 7.18 0.31 22.33
CA GLU A 574 7.95 -0.34 21.28
C GLU A 574 8.31 0.62 20.15
N VAL A 575 9.53 0.45 19.61
CA VAL A 575 10.04 1.20 18.47
C VAL A 575 10.55 0.21 17.43
N ASN A 576 10.20 0.40 16.16
CA ASN A 576 10.64 -0.48 15.08
C ASN A 576 12.10 -0.20 14.71
N LEU A 577 13.01 -1.11 15.07
CA LEU A 577 14.44 -1.03 14.80
C LEU A 577 14.90 -1.78 13.54
N ARG A 578 13.99 -2.41 12.80
CA ARG A 578 14.31 -3.24 11.61
C ARG A 578 15.15 -2.52 10.56
N PRO A 579 14.89 -1.23 10.21
CA PRO A 579 15.75 -0.53 9.25
C PRO A 579 17.21 -0.42 9.72
N ALA A 580 17.42 -0.18 11.02
CA ALA A 580 18.76 -0.12 11.61
C ALA A 580 19.44 -1.50 11.60
N GLN A 581 18.71 -2.57 11.92
CA GLN A 581 19.21 -3.95 11.85
C GLN A 581 19.71 -4.31 10.45
N ASN A 582 18.92 -4.00 9.41
CA ASN A 582 19.28 -4.30 8.03
C ASN A 582 20.53 -3.54 7.57
N VAL A 583 20.60 -2.24 7.88
CA VAL A 583 21.77 -1.42 7.53
C VAL A 583 23.01 -1.90 8.27
N HIS A 584 22.89 -2.19 9.57
CA HIS A 584 23.99 -2.72 10.39
C HIS A 584 24.50 -4.06 9.82
N TYR A 585 23.61 -4.97 9.45
CA TYR A 585 23.98 -6.24 8.83
C TYR A 585 24.66 -6.06 7.46
N ASP A 586 24.18 -5.15 6.62
CA ASP A 586 24.85 -4.80 5.34
C ASP A 586 26.28 -4.29 5.59
N LEU A 587 26.47 -3.42 6.58
CA LEU A 587 27.79 -2.91 6.98
C LEU A 587 28.71 -4.01 7.50
N LEU A 588 28.18 -4.94 8.30
CA LEU A 588 28.91 -6.11 8.77
C LEU A 588 29.46 -6.93 7.60
N ARG A 589 28.64 -7.17 6.57
CA ARG A 589 29.05 -7.97 5.41
C ARG A 589 30.03 -7.26 4.49
N CYS A 590 29.84 -5.96 4.27
CA CYS A 590 30.57 -5.23 3.23
C CYS A 590 31.85 -4.56 3.74
N HIS A 591 31.91 -4.17 5.01
CA HIS A 591 32.97 -3.28 5.52
C HIS A 591 33.70 -3.81 6.74
N TYR A 592 33.10 -4.70 7.54
CA TYR A 592 33.66 -5.09 8.83
C TYR A 592 35.02 -5.82 8.73
N ALA A 593 35.16 -6.76 7.80
CA ALA A 593 36.42 -7.51 7.61
C ALA A 593 37.57 -6.62 7.12
N ASP A 594 37.28 -5.67 6.22
CA ASP A 594 38.26 -4.69 5.74
C ASP A 594 38.71 -3.78 6.89
N GLN A 595 37.77 -3.25 7.69
CA GLN A 595 38.08 -2.42 8.85
C GLN A 595 38.87 -3.19 9.93
N LYS A 596 38.56 -4.47 10.19
CA LYS A 596 39.32 -5.34 11.09
C LYS A 596 40.78 -5.47 10.65
N THR A 597 41.01 -5.70 9.36
CA THR A 597 42.35 -5.79 8.77
C THR A 597 43.13 -4.47 8.90
N ARG A 598 42.46 -3.32 8.73
CA ARG A 598 43.08 -2.00 8.86
C ARG A 598 43.45 -1.64 10.31
N VAL A 599 42.68 -2.10 11.29
CA VAL A 599 43.06 -1.99 12.71
C VAL A 599 44.30 -2.82 13.01
N GLU A 600 44.39 -4.05 12.50
CA GLU A 600 45.57 -4.90 12.62
C GLU A 600 46.82 -4.26 11.97
N ALA A 601 46.63 -3.39 10.97
CA ALA A 601 47.66 -2.58 10.33
C ALA A 601 48.01 -1.26 11.07
N GLY A 602 47.39 -0.97 12.22
CA GLY A 602 47.72 0.16 13.09
C GLY A 602 46.90 1.44 12.91
N GLU A 603 45.78 1.41 12.17
CA GLU A 603 44.92 2.58 11.98
C GLU A 603 43.92 2.78 13.13
N ALA A 604 44.27 3.63 14.12
CA ALA A 604 43.46 3.87 15.32
C ALA A 604 42.02 4.36 15.07
N LYS A 605 41.74 5.05 13.96
CA LYS A 605 40.37 5.51 13.62
C LYS A 605 39.42 4.37 13.26
N CYS A 606 39.95 3.24 12.79
CA CYS A 606 39.17 2.06 12.45
C CYS A 606 38.73 1.29 13.71
N ASP A 607 39.47 1.40 14.81
CA ASP A 607 39.15 0.73 16.08
C ASP A 607 37.89 1.31 16.73
N ALA A 608 37.76 2.64 16.76
CA ALA A 608 36.56 3.32 17.26
C ALA A 608 35.29 2.94 16.46
N TRP A 609 35.41 2.79 15.14
CA TRP A 609 34.31 2.35 14.29
C TRP A 609 33.91 0.89 14.58
N LEU A 610 34.88 -0.02 14.74
CA LEU A 610 34.59 -1.42 15.09
C LEU A 610 33.95 -1.57 16.47
N GLN A 611 34.40 -0.78 17.46
CA GLN A 611 33.83 -0.78 18.80
C GLN A 611 32.37 -0.30 18.78
N CYS A 612 32.10 0.81 18.09
CA CYS A 612 30.74 1.33 17.93
C CYS A 612 29.85 0.34 17.16
N MET A 613 30.37 -0.31 16.11
CA MET A 613 29.65 -1.36 15.38
C MET A 613 29.28 -2.55 16.27
N ARG A 614 30.17 -3.02 17.15
CA ARG A 614 29.86 -4.11 18.09
C ARG A 614 28.83 -3.69 19.12
N GLY A 615 28.98 -2.51 19.72
CA GLY A 615 28.00 -1.99 20.68
C GLY A 615 26.61 -1.82 20.07
N LEU A 616 26.54 -1.38 18.82
CA LEU A 616 25.29 -1.30 18.07
C LEU A 616 24.71 -2.69 17.75
N ALA A 617 25.57 -3.67 17.44
CA ALA A 617 25.14 -5.05 17.17
C ALA A 617 24.42 -5.67 18.37
N ASP A 618 24.99 -5.50 19.57
CA ASP A 618 24.42 -6.00 20.82
C ASP A 618 23.03 -5.39 21.07
N LYS A 619 22.91 -4.07 20.90
CA LYS A 619 21.63 -3.34 21.04
C LYS A 619 20.59 -3.78 20.03
N LEU A 620 21.02 -4.12 18.81
CA LEU A 620 20.16 -4.57 17.72
C LEU A 620 19.91 -6.08 17.72
N SER A 621 20.52 -6.84 18.64
CA SER A 621 20.49 -8.31 18.65
C SER A 621 20.97 -8.92 17.32
N VAL A 622 22.01 -8.35 16.72
CA VAL A 622 22.64 -8.84 15.50
C VAL A 622 23.91 -9.59 15.87
N LEU A 623 24.05 -10.84 15.41
CA LEU A 623 25.26 -11.63 15.64
C LEU A 623 26.42 -11.07 14.81
N VAL A 624 27.55 -10.82 15.48
CA VAL A 624 28.82 -10.50 14.82
C VAL A 624 29.72 -11.73 14.99
N ASP A 625 29.99 -12.44 13.91
CA ASP A 625 30.94 -13.55 13.93
C ASP A 625 32.33 -13.00 14.33
N SER A 626 32.82 -13.46 15.49
CA SER A 626 34.08 -13.04 16.10
C SER A 626 35.31 -13.51 15.33
#